data_AF-A0A4R4NR24-F1
#
_entry.id   AF-A0A4R4NR24-F1
#
_cell.length_a   1.000
_cell.length_b   1.000
_cell.length_c   1.000
_cell.angle_alpha   90.00
_cell.angle_beta   90.00
_cell.angle_gamma   90.00
#
_symmetry.space_group_name_H-M   'P 1'
#
loop_
_entity.id
_entity.type
_entity.pdbx_description
1 polymer ?
#
loop_
_entity_poly.entity_id
_entity_poly.type
_entity_poly.pdbx_seq_one_letter_code
_entity_poly.pdbx_strand_id
1 'polypeptide(L)' 'MSTGSHAGRPKSWVAVAIIFVGFVVGGVGITLGPDWVVTGVGAAVIVIGGIFALAVDIMSDVVADEPGH' A
#
# COMPACT_ATOMS: atom_id res chain seq x y z
N MET A 1 25.38 12.43 -12.17
CA MET A 1 24.73 11.20 -11.69
C MET A 1 23.47 11.62 -10.96
N SER A 2 22.31 11.32 -11.52
CA SER A 2 21.03 11.70 -10.93
C SER A 2 20.84 10.88 -9.65
N THR A 3 20.93 11.52 -8.48
CA THR A 3 20.58 10.91 -7.17
C THR A 3 19.05 10.84 -7.00
N GLY A 4 18.35 10.46 -8.07
CA GLY A 4 16.91 10.22 -8.03
C GLY A 4 16.68 8.86 -7.40
N SER A 5 16.23 8.84 -6.14
CA SER A 5 15.83 7.58 -5.51
C SER A 5 14.60 7.04 -6.23
N HIS A 6 14.74 5.92 -6.95
CA HIS A 6 13.60 5.16 -7.51
C HIS A 6 12.64 4.62 -6.45
N ALA A 7 12.95 4.83 -5.16
CA ALA A 7 12.12 4.36 -4.06
C ALA A 7 10.86 5.21 -3.86
N GLY A 8 10.68 6.38 -4.45
CA GLY A 8 9.56 7.26 -4.08
C GLY A 8 9.71 7.84 -2.66
N ARG A 9 8.80 8.73 -2.26
CA ARG A 9 8.76 9.43 -0.98
C ARG A 9 8.44 8.46 0.16
N PRO A 10 9.08 8.63 1.33
CA PRO A 10 8.84 7.80 2.52
C PRO A 10 7.35 7.72 2.94
N LYS A 11 6.58 8.80 2.75
CA LYS A 11 5.15 8.84 3.08
C LYS A 11 4.31 7.82 2.28
N SER A 12 4.70 7.53 1.04
CA SER A 12 4.00 6.57 0.18
C SER A 12 4.29 5.15 0.62
N TRP A 13 5.53 4.87 1.04
CA TRP A 13 5.89 3.59 1.63
C TRP A 13 5.13 3.27 2.91
N VAL A 14 4.79 4.28 3.72
CA VAL A 14 3.91 4.09 4.87
C VAL A 14 2.53 3.59 4.42
N ALA A 15 1.95 4.18 3.37
CA ALA A 15 0.68 3.73 2.81
C ALA A 15 0.77 2.28 2.31
N VAL A 16 1.83 1.94 1.57
CA VAL A 16 2.09 0.59 1.05
C VAL A 16 2.22 -0.42 2.19
N ALA A 17 2.98 -0.09 3.23
CA ALA A 17 3.20 -0.99 4.37
C ALA A 17 1.90 -1.29 5.12
N ILE A 18 1.04 -0.28 5.33
CA ILE A 18 -0.27 -0.47 5.97
C ILE A 18 -1.14 -1.43 5.13
N ILE A 19 -1.24 -1.18 3.83
CA ILE A 19 -2.02 -2.03 2.91
C ILE A 19 -1.46 -3.46 2.91
N PHE A 20 -0.14 -3.61 2.87
CA PHE A 20 0.53 -4.91 2.85
C PHE A 20 0.26 -5.70 4.14
N VAL A 21 0.34 -5.05 5.31
CA VAL A 21 -0.01 -5.68 6.59
C VAL A 21 -1.48 -6.14 6.59
N GLY A 22 -2.41 -5.30 6.13
CA GLY A 22 -3.81 -5.68 6.01
C GLY A 22 -4.03 -6.88 5.09
N PHE A 23 -3.32 -6.93 3.96
CA PHE A 23 -3.36 -8.05 3.02
C PHE A 23 -2.82 -9.35 3.63
N VAL A 24 -1.68 -9.30 4.33
CA VAL A 24 -1.13 -10.48 5.01
C VAL A 24 -2.11 -10.98 6.07
N VAL A 25 -2.63 -10.10 6.94
CA VAL A 25 -3.59 -10.48 8.00
C VAL A 25 -4.86 -11.08 7.39
N GLY A 26 -5.44 -10.43 6.37
CA GLY A 26 -6.64 -10.90 5.71
C GLY A 26 -6.44 -12.22 4.97
N GLY A 27 -5.34 -12.36 4.24
CA GLY A 27 -4.98 -13.58 3.53
C GLY A 27 -4.77 -14.77 4.47
N VAL A 28 -4.08 -14.55 5.60
CA VAL A 28 -3.93 -15.57 6.65
C VAL A 28 -5.30 -16.02 7.18
N GLY A 29 -6.21 -15.07 7.45
CA GLY A 29 -7.58 -15.37 7.91
C GLY A 29 -8.39 -16.25 6.94
N ILE A 30 -8.16 -16.12 5.64
CA ILE A 30 -8.79 -16.99 4.62
C ILE A 30 -8.15 -18.39 4.61
N THR A 31 -6.84 -18.50 4.87
CA THR A 31 -6.08 -19.76 4.74
C THR A 31 -6.19 -20.71 5.93
N LEU A 32 -6.48 -20.22 7.15
CA LEU A 32 -6.52 -21.02 8.38
C LEU A 32 -7.86 -21.76 8.63
N GLY A 33 -8.68 -21.92 7.58
CA GLY A 33 -10.13 -22.08 7.71
C GLY A 33 -10.76 -20.69 7.78
N PRO A 34 -11.92 -20.43 7.13
CA PRO A 34 -12.40 -19.07 6.92
C PRO A 34 -12.77 -18.39 8.25
N ASP A 35 -11.79 -17.73 8.85
CA ASP A 35 -11.93 -16.84 9.98
C ASP A 35 -12.35 -15.48 9.43
N TRP A 36 -13.67 -15.31 9.33
CA TRP A 36 -14.28 -14.10 8.80
C TRP A 36 -13.98 -12.86 9.66
N VAL A 37 -13.64 -13.02 10.94
CA VAL A 37 -13.27 -11.91 11.81
C VAL A 37 -11.88 -11.41 11.44
N VAL A 38 -10.89 -12.29 11.38
CA VAL A 38 -9.51 -11.94 11.00
C VAL A 38 -9.48 -11.39 9.57
N THR A 39 -10.24 -12.00 8.66
CA THR A 39 -10.38 -11.52 7.28
C THR A 39 -10.97 -10.12 7.24
N GLY A 40 -12.02 -9.85 8.03
CA GLY A 40 -12.64 -8.52 8.14
C GLY A 40 -11.70 -7.46 8.71
N VAL A 41 -10.88 -7.81 9.71
CA VAL A 41 -9.84 -6.92 10.26
C VAL A 41 -8.80 -6.58 9.19
N GLY A 42 -8.30 -7.58 8.46
CA GLY A 42 -7.36 -7.36 7.36
C GLY A 42 -7.94 -6.42 6.29
N ALA A 43 -9.20 -6.64 5.89
CA ALA A 43 -9.90 -5.79 4.93
C ALA A 43 -10.04 -4.33 5.44
N ALA A 44 -10.38 -4.14 6.72
CA ALA A 44 -10.46 -2.80 7.32
C ALA A 44 -9.11 -2.07 7.30
N VAL A 45 -8.01 -2.78 7.59
CA VAL A 45 -6.65 -2.21 7.54
C VAL A 45 -6.27 -1.83 6.11
N ILE A 46 -6.61 -2.64 5.11
CA ILE A 46 -6.42 -2.28 3.69
C ILE A 46 -7.17 -0.98 3.35
N VAL A 47 -8.42 -0.83 3.78
CA VAL A 47 -9.21 0.37 3.53
C VAL A 47 -8.58 1.61 4.15
N ILE A 48 -8.09 1.52 5.40
CA ILE A 48 -7.37 2.61 6.07
C ILE A 48 -6.10 2.99 5.28
N GLY A 49 -5.32 2.00 4.84
CA GLY A 49 -4.15 2.21 4.00
C GLY A 49 -4.48 2.85 2.66
N GLY A 50 -5.60 2.45 2.02
CA GLY A 50 -6.10 3.06 0.79
C GLY A 50 -6.51 4.52 0.96
N ILE A 51 -7.22 4.85 2.06
CA ILE A 51 -7.55 6.25 2.39
C ILE A 51 -6.28 7.06 2.58
N PHE A 52 -5.28 6.52 3.29
CA PHE A 52 -4.00 7.19 3.48
C PHE A 52 -3.24 7.37 2.16
N ALA A 53 -3.24 6.36 1.28
CA ALA A 53 -2.64 6.42 -0.05
C ALA A 53 -3.25 7.53 -0.92
N LEU A 54 -4.59 7.67 -0.88
CA LEU A 54 -5.30 8.78 -1.54
C LEU A 54 -4.92 10.12 -0.94
N ALA A 55 -4.87 10.23 0.40
CA ALA A 55 -4.53 11.47 1.09
C ALA A 55 -3.09 11.95 0.81
N VAL A 56 -2.15 11.03 0.59
CA VAL A 56 -0.76 11.38 0.25
C VAL A 56 -0.53 11.53 -1.25
N ASP A 57 -1.56 11.35 -2.08
CA ASP A 57 -1.48 11.33 -3.53
C ASP A 57 -0.35 10.40 -4.02
N ILE A 58 -0.43 9.13 -3.63
CA ILE A 58 0.62 8.14 -3.87
C ILE A 58 1.03 8.03 -5.35
N MET A 59 0.13 8.34 -6.28
CA MET A 59 0.41 8.25 -7.72
C MET A 59 1.33 9.37 -8.20
N SER A 60 1.39 10.51 -7.50
CA SER A 60 2.38 11.56 -7.77
C SER A 60 3.81 11.16 -7.40
N ASP A 61 3.96 10.06 -6.67
CA ASP A 61 5.24 9.59 -6.17
C ASP A 61 5.95 8.62 -7.11
N VAL A 62 5.28 8.21 -8.18
CA VAL A 62 5.92 7.47 -9.26
C VAL A 62 6.73 8.46 -10.08
N VAL A 63 7.99 8.15 -10.36
CA VAL A 63 8.72 8.87 -11.41
C VAL A 63 8.07 8.43 -12.73
N ALA A 64 7.17 9.25 -13.26
CA ALA A 64 6.75 9.09 -14.64
C ALA A 64 7.93 9.52 -15.51
N ASP A 65 8.51 8.59 -16.28
CA ASP A 65 9.42 8.98 -17.35
C ASP A 65 8.65 9.92 -18.28
N GLU A 66 8.99 11.21 -18.29
CA GLU A 66 8.53 12.10 -19.35
C GLU A 66 9.02 11.48 -20.67
N PRO A 67 8.15 11.21 -21.66
CA PRO A 67 8.60 10.71 -22.94
C PRO A 67 9.55 11.76 -23.53
N GLY A 68 10.84 11.44 -23.51
CA GLY A 68 11.90 12.34 -23.91
C GLY A 68 11.94 12.50 -25.43
N HIS A 69 11.09 13.39 -25.95
CA HIS A 69 11.06 14.05 -27.27
C HIS A 69 9.62 14.39 -27.66
#